data_AF-A0A3N5RDS2-F1
#
_entry.id   AF-A0A3N5RDS2-F1
#
_cell.length_a   1.000
_cell.length_b   1.000
_cell.length_c   1.000
_cell.angle_alpha   90.00
_cell.angle_beta   90.00
_cell.angle_gamma   90.00
#
_symmetry.space_group_name_H-M   'P 1'
#
loop_
_entity.id
_entity.type
_entity.pdbx_description
1 polymer ?
#
loop_
_entity_poly.entity_id
_entity_poly.type
_entity_poly.pdbx_seq_one_letter_code
_entity_poly.pdbx_strand_id
1 'polypeptide(L)'
;MKYSTTFSTLLPILALGLLMAFVSVLSNEHVFASGLPSKSTESKRTVDKVVIFIFSDGLKSQFTNAKPILDKYGFKGTFDVVCNYVDTKNGYMDWDEIK
;
A
#
# COMPACT_ATOMS: atom_id res chain seq x y z
N MET A 1 14.15 41.47 59.60
CA MET A 1 13.92 41.69 58.15
C MET A 1 12.41 41.78 57.93
N LYS A 2 11.84 42.99 57.90
CA LYS A 2 10.39 43.20 57.74
C LYS A 2 10.06 43.00 56.26
N TYR A 3 9.42 41.89 55.92
CA TYR A 3 8.88 41.71 54.58
C TYR A 3 7.78 42.74 54.37
N SER A 4 7.98 43.63 53.39
CA SER A 4 7.00 44.64 53.01
C SER A 4 5.74 43.96 52.51
N THR A 5 4.59 44.26 53.12
CA THR A 5 3.28 43.67 52.82
C THR A 5 2.87 43.81 51.34
N THR A 6 3.46 44.79 50.65
CA THR A 6 3.33 44.99 49.20
C THR A 6 3.97 43.85 48.41
N PHE A 7 5.13 43.33 48.82
CA PHE A 7 5.87 42.29 48.09
C PHE A 7 5.18 40.92 48.17
N SER A 8 4.51 40.63 49.30
CA SER A 8 3.78 39.38 49.50
C SER A 8 2.48 39.27 48.70
N THR A 9 1.90 40.40 48.28
CA THR A 9 0.65 40.44 47.49
C THR A 9 0.91 40.62 46.00
N LEU A 10 2.02 41.25 45.62
CA LEU A 10 2.41 41.44 44.21
C LEU A 10 2.86 40.13 43.52
N LEU A 11 3.57 39.26 44.24
CA LEU A 11 4.09 38.00 43.70
C LEU A 11 2.99 37.02 43.22
N PRO A 12 1.91 36.75 43.98
CA PRO A 12 0.84 35.86 43.51
C PRO A 12 0.03 36.46 42.35
N ILE A 13 -0.13 37.79 42.30
CA ILE A 13 -0.86 38.46 41.20
C ILE A 13 -0.09 38.32 39.88
N LEU A 14 1.23 38.50 39.93
CA LEU A 14 2.09 38.31 38.76
C LEU A 14 2.09 36.84 38.29
N ALA A 15 2.16 35.90 39.21
CA ALA A 15 2.10 34.46 38.91
C ALA A 15 0.75 34.07 38.28
N LEU A 16 -0.36 34.63 38.77
CA LEU A 16 -1.69 34.39 38.20
C LEU A 16 -1.81 34.97 36.79
N GLY A 17 -1.28 36.16 36.54
CA GLY A 17 -1.22 36.75 35.20
C GLY A 17 -0.41 35.89 34.21
N LEU A 18 0.75 35.38 34.65
CA LEU A 18 1.58 34.46 33.88
C LEU A 18 0.86 33.14 33.58
N LEU A 19 0.14 32.59 34.56
CA LEU A 19 -0.64 31.36 34.39
C LEU A 19 -1.77 31.55 33.37
N MET A 20 -2.50 32.67 33.43
CA MET A 20 -3.58 32.98 32.49
C MET A 20 -3.05 33.18 31.06
N ALA A 21 -1.88 33.81 30.90
CA ALA A 21 -1.22 33.93 29.61
C ALA A 21 -0.78 32.55 29.07
N PHE A 22 -0.25 31.68 29.93
CA PHE A 22 0.15 30.33 29.55
C PHE A 22 -1.04 29.45 29.11
N VAL A 23 -2.17 29.53 29.81
CA VAL A 23 -3.42 28.85 29.45
C VAL A 23 -3.96 29.36 28.11
N SER A 24 -3.82 30.65 27.83
CA SER A 24 -4.22 31.25 26.56
C SER A 24 -3.35 30.79 25.38
N VAL A 25 -2.04 30.60 25.60
CA VAL A 25 -1.14 30.03 24.58
C VAL A 25 -1.46 28.56 24.30
N LEU A 26 -1.74 27.76 25.33
CA LEU A 26 -2.09 26.34 25.18
C LEU A 26 -3.43 26.11 24.45
N SER A 27 -4.41 27.00 24.65
CA SER A 27 -5.72 26.89 23.99
C SER A 27 -5.67 27.24 22.50
N ASN A 28 -4.77 28.13 22.08
CA ASN A 28 -4.61 28.50 20.67
C ASN A 28 -4.01 27.37 19.81
N GLU A 29 -3.12 26.54 20.36
CA GLU A 29 -2.56 25.37 19.66
C GLU A 29 -3.64 24.30 19.38
N HIS A 30 -4.61 24.14 20.29
CA HIS A 30 -5.69 23.15 20.16
C HIS A 30 -6.72 23.50 19.07
N VAL A 31 -6.96 24.80 18.85
CA VAL A 31 -7.89 25.30 17.82
C VAL A 31 -7.24 25.28 16.43
N PHE A 32 -5.92 25.47 16.34
CA PHE A 32 -5.20 25.39 15.06
C PHE A 32 -5.07 23.95 14.54
N ALA A 33 -4.85 22.98 15.44
CA ALA A 33 -4.72 21.56 15.07
C ALA A 33 -6.04 20.91 14.63
N SER A 34 -7.20 21.47 15.00
CA SER A 34 -8.52 20.93 14.67
C SER A 34 -9.07 21.38 13.31
N GLY A 35 -8.44 22.39 12.67
CA GLY A 35 -8.79 22.89 11.35
C GLY A 35 -7.97 22.28 10.19
N LEU A 36 -6.92 21.52 10.48
CA LEU A 36 -6.19 20.78 9.45
C LEU A 36 -7.04 19.59 9.01
N PRO A 37 -7.30 19.42 7.70
CA PRO A 37 -7.94 18.21 7.22
C PRO A 37 -7.08 17.03 7.70
N SER A 38 -7.65 16.19 8.55
CA SER A 38 -7.15 14.86 8.84
C SER A 38 -6.70 14.28 7.49
N LYS A 39 -5.39 14.05 7.38
CA LYS A 39 -4.76 13.38 6.24
C LYS A 39 -5.74 12.33 5.79
N SER A 40 -6.26 12.48 4.57
CA SER A 40 -7.20 11.55 3.97
C SER A 40 -6.74 10.17 4.39
N THR A 41 -7.58 9.47 5.16
CA THR A 41 -7.41 8.03 5.31
C THR A 41 -7.71 7.51 3.92
N GLU A 42 -6.71 7.62 3.06
CA GLU A 42 -6.66 6.95 1.80
C GLU A 42 -6.71 5.49 2.21
N SER A 43 -7.92 4.96 2.21
CA SER A 43 -8.17 3.54 2.20
C SER A 43 -7.29 3.04 1.07
N LYS A 44 -6.11 2.54 1.44
CA LYS A 44 -5.15 1.94 0.53
C LYS A 44 -5.89 0.73 0.01
N ARG A 45 -6.63 0.92 -1.09
CA ARG A 45 -7.27 -0.17 -1.81
C ARG A 45 -6.10 -1.03 -2.25
N THR A 46 -5.88 -2.12 -1.54
CA THR A 46 -4.97 -3.18 -1.95
C THR A 46 -5.64 -3.81 -3.15
N VAL A 47 -5.38 -3.23 -4.32
CA VAL A 47 -5.70 -3.87 -5.59
C VAL A 47 -4.74 -5.03 -5.71
N ASP A 48 -5.28 -6.25 -5.66
CA ASP A 48 -4.49 -7.43 -5.92
C ASP A 48 -3.95 -7.34 -7.35
N LYS A 49 -2.62 -7.42 -7.48
CA LYS A 49 -1.98 -7.51 -8.79
C LYS A 49 -2.16 -8.92 -9.30
N VAL A 50 -2.97 -9.07 -10.34
CA VAL A 50 -3.20 -10.36 -10.99
C VAL A 50 -2.36 -10.46 -12.26
N VAL A 51 -1.76 -11.63 -12.50
CA VAL A 51 -1.02 -11.96 -13.71
C VAL A 51 -1.68 -13.17 -14.38
N ILE A 52 -1.82 -13.13 -15.70
CA ILE A 52 -2.38 -14.22 -16.51
C ILE A 52 -1.31 -14.62 -17.54
N PHE A 53 -1.02 -15.92 -17.63
CA PHE A 53 -0.10 -16.47 -18.63
C PHE A 53 -0.88 -17.01 -19.82
N ILE A 54 -0.55 -16.53 -21.02
CA ILE A 54 -1.14 -16.97 -22.28
C ILE A 54 -0.01 -17.27 -23.26
N PHE A 55 -0.06 -18.44 -23.89
CA PHE A 55 0.92 -18.91 -24.87
C PHE A 55 0.20 -19.18 -26.20
N SER A 56 0.62 -18.53 -27.28
CA SER A 56 -0.04 -18.65 -28.59
C SER A 56 0.73 -19.56 -29.55
N ASP A 57 0.09 -19.94 -30.66
CA ASP A 57 0.62 -20.74 -31.77
C ASP A 57 0.73 -22.25 -31.52
N GLY A 58 0.98 -22.68 -30.27
CA GLY A 58 1.16 -24.09 -29.92
C GLY A 58 2.57 -24.62 -30.16
N LEU A 59 3.60 -23.84 -29.86
CA LEU A 59 5.00 -24.25 -30.02
C LEU A 59 5.38 -25.36 -29.04
N LYS A 60 6.20 -26.33 -29.48
CA LYS A 60 6.69 -27.44 -28.65
C LYS A 60 7.43 -26.97 -27.39
N SER A 61 8.12 -25.83 -27.47
CA SER A 61 8.81 -25.21 -26.33
C SER A 61 7.87 -24.81 -25.19
N GLN A 62 6.59 -24.61 -25.47
CA GLN A 62 5.58 -24.28 -24.47
C GLN A 62 5.28 -25.51 -23.61
N PHE A 63 5.20 -26.69 -24.22
CA PHE A 63 5.10 -27.96 -23.50
C PHE A 63 6.41 -28.31 -22.79
N THR A 64 7.57 -28.25 -23.47
CA THR A 64 8.83 -28.74 -22.90
C THR A 64 9.42 -27.82 -21.83
N ASN A 65 9.14 -26.51 -21.89
CA ASN A 65 9.75 -25.53 -21.00
C ASN A 65 8.73 -24.81 -20.11
N ALA A 66 7.64 -24.28 -20.69
CA ALA A 66 6.69 -23.46 -19.93
C ALA A 66 5.83 -24.29 -18.98
N LYS A 67 5.25 -25.40 -19.45
CA LYS A 67 4.42 -26.29 -18.62
C LYS A 67 5.14 -26.77 -17.34
N PRO A 68 6.39 -27.29 -17.39
CA PRO A 68 7.12 -27.67 -16.17
C PRO A 68 7.30 -26.53 -15.16
N ILE A 69 7.46 -25.28 -15.63
CA ILE A 69 7.57 -24.11 -14.76
C ILE A 69 6.22 -23.79 -14.12
N LEU A 70 5.14 -23.78 -14.91
CA LEU A 70 3.79 -23.57 -14.39
C LEU A 70 3.43 -24.61 -13.32
N ASP A 71 3.67 -25.89 -13.61
CA ASP A 71 3.43 -27.01 -12.70
C ASP A 71 4.25 -26.87 -11.40
N LYS A 72 5.54 -26.54 -11.53
CA LYS A 72 6.45 -26.36 -10.38
C LYS A 72 5.98 -25.29 -9.40
N TYR A 73 5.38 -24.21 -9.89
CA TYR A 73 4.94 -23.08 -9.06
C TYR A 73 3.42 -23.03 -8.83
N GLY A 74 2.66 -24.03 -9.32
CA GLY A 74 1.21 -24.09 -9.17
C GLY A 74 0.45 -23.01 -9.94
N PHE A 75 1.05 -22.45 -11.01
CA PHE A 75 0.40 -21.47 -11.87
C PHE A 75 -0.46 -22.16 -12.93
N LYS A 76 -1.55 -21.48 -13.30
CA LYS A 76 -2.36 -21.85 -14.46
C LYS A 76 -1.95 -20.99 -15.65
N GLY A 77 -2.06 -21.55 -16.85
CA GLY A 77 -1.85 -20.85 -18.10
C GLY A 77 -2.83 -21.32 -19.17
N THR A 78 -3.06 -20.46 -20.17
CA THR A 78 -3.85 -20.78 -21.37
C THR A 78 -2.89 -21.01 -22.54
N PHE A 79 -3.15 -22.05 -23.34
CA PHE A 79 -2.39 -22.37 -24.55
C PHE A 79 -3.32 -22.32 -25.75
N ASP A 80 -3.13 -21.31 -26.61
CA ASP A 80 -3.93 -21.10 -27.82
C ASP A 80 -3.25 -21.82 -28.99
N VAL A 81 -3.77 -22.99 -29.34
CA VAL A 81 -3.17 -23.88 -30.33
C VAL A 81 -3.79 -23.65 -31.71
N VAL A 82 -2.93 -23.41 -32.72
CA VAL A 82 -3.36 -23.41 -34.13
C VAL A 82 -3.48 -24.86 -34.59
N CYS A 83 -4.72 -25.37 -34.66
CA CYS A 83 -5.00 -26.78 -34.93
C CYS A 83 -4.31 -27.32 -36.19
N ASN A 84 -4.19 -26.49 -37.25
CA ASN A 84 -3.56 -26.90 -38.50
C ASN A 84 -2.03 -27.10 -38.41
N TYR A 85 -1.38 -26.71 -37.31
CA TYR A 85 0.07 -26.90 -37.11
C TYR A 85 0.39 -28.14 -36.27
N VAL A 86 -0.59 -28.68 -35.54
CA VAL A 86 -0.44 -29.88 -34.71
C VAL A 86 -0.16 -31.07 -35.63
N ASP A 87 0.86 -31.86 -35.33
CA ASP A 87 1.39 -32.99 -36.12
C ASP A 87 1.89 -32.69 -37.55
N THR A 88 1.64 -31.48 -38.09
CA THR A 88 1.97 -31.13 -39.47
C THR A 88 3.20 -30.25 -39.59
N LYS A 89 3.53 -29.46 -38.55
CA LYS A 89 4.58 -28.44 -38.59
C LYS A 89 5.66 -28.72 -37.55
N ASN A 90 6.90 -28.86 -38.02
CA ASN A 90 8.05 -29.05 -37.15
C ASN A 90 8.18 -27.91 -36.13
N GLY A 91 8.45 -28.27 -34.87
CA GLY A 91 8.59 -27.31 -33.76
C GLY A 91 7.28 -26.94 -33.06
N TYR A 92 6.15 -27.50 -33.50
CA TYR A 92 4.84 -27.37 -32.85
C TYR A 92 4.51 -28.64 -32.06
N MET A 93 3.56 -28.51 -31.13
CA MET A 93 3.10 -29.64 -30.32
C MET A 93 2.37 -30.68 -31.17
N ASP A 94 2.41 -31.93 -30.73
CA ASP A 94 1.56 -33.02 -31.23
C ASP A 94 0.30 -33.20 -30.34
N TRP A 95 -0.64 -34.05 -30.77
CA TRP A 95 -1.83 -34.33 -29.96
C TRP A 95 -1.53 -35.07 -28.64
N ASP A 96 -0.43 -35.80 -28.55
CA ASP A 96 -0.01 -36.48 -27.32
C ASP A 96 0.51 -35.49 -26.27
N GLU A 97 1.08 -34.37 -26.70
CA GLU A 97 1.52 -33.26 -25.85
C GLU A 97 0.36 -32.34 -25.42
N ILE A 98 -0.75 -32.31 -26.17
CA ILE A 98 -1.93 -31.47 -25.90
C ILE A 98 -2.96 -32.12 -24.94
N LYS A 99 -3.05 -33.46 -24.93
CA LYS A 99 -4.11 -34.20 -24.21
C LYS A 99 -4.01 -34.20 -22.69
#